data_AF-A0A1Q4YDP1-F1
#
_entry.id   AF-A0A1Q4YDP1-F1
#
_cell.length_a   1.000
_cell.length_b   1.000
_cell.length_c   1.000
_cell.angle_alpha   90.00
_cell.angle_beta   90.00
_cell.angle_gamma   90.00
#
_symmetry.space_group_name_H-M   'P 1'
#
loop_
_entity.id
_entity.type
_entity.pdbx_description
1 polymer ?
#
loop_
_entity_poly.entity_id
_entity_poly.type
_entity_poly.pdbx_seq_one_letter_code
_entity_poly.pdbx_strand_id
1 'polypeptide(L)'
;MALRAQVRTRDGWAVQHAVVTVTDMTGTQVLRADADENGAVRADGSLPAGAYTVIVTAVGYAPAASTALVTASGLISAGQIVLARQGGVELPPPGAWSLDPAHSSVAAVAQHLGISSVHGRFTEFGGRIEIAEDIARSRVDAVIGAASIDTGNGMRDKHLRSPDFLDVERFPEITYRSSGLTPAGPDRWTVHGELSMHGVARPVDLDLSYLGTGPDPWGGIRAAFHATAELRRDDFAMNYNQVIQAGISAIGTTLRVELDIQAVQGDVLPS
;
A
#
# COMPACT_ATOMS: atom_id res chain seq x y z
N MET A 1 -9.62 -11.19 33.36
CA MET A 1 -8.85 -10.66 32.23
C MET A 1 -7.94 -9.52 32.68
N ALA A 2 -6.71 -9.82 33.08
CA ALA A 2 -5.71 -8.87 33.58
C ALA A 2 -5.21 -7.88 32.51
N LEU A 3 -5.18 -8.28 31.24
CA LEU A 3 -4.63 -7.47 30.14
C LEU A 3 -5.56 -7.46 28.94
N ARG A 4 -5.72 -6.29 28.34
CA ARG A 4 -6.26 -6.11 26.98
C ARG A 4 -5.37 -5.16 26.19
N ALA A 5 -4.94 -5.60 25.01
CA ALA A 5 -4.21 -4.78 24.04
C ALA A 5 -4.57 -5.14 22.60
N GLN A 6 -4.24 -4.24 21.68
CA GLN A 6 -4.37 -4.44 20.24
C GLN A 6 -3.08 -4.03 19.55
N VAL A 7 -2.34 -4.98 18.98
CA VAL A 7 -1.06 -4.70 18.31
C VAL A 7 -1.28 -4.53 16.80
N ARG A 8 -0.83 -3.40 16.26
CA ARG A 8 -1.05 -3.01 14.87
C ARG A 8 0.22 -2.51 14.20
N THR A 9 0.31 -2.63 12.89
CA THR A 9 1.26 -1.85 12.08
C THR A 9 0.79 -0.41 11.98
N ARG A 10 1.64 0.49 11.48
CA ARG A 10 1.28 1.89 11.24
C ARG A 10 0.08 2.03 10.28
N ASP A 11 -0.04 1.12 9.33
CA ASP A 11 -1.10 1.11 8.31
C ASP A 11 -2.36 0.33 8.78
N GLY A 12 -2.43 -0.03 10.06
CA GLY A 12 -3.63 -0.60 10.68
C GLY A 12 -3.77 -2.13 10.57
N TRP A 13 -2.78 -2.82 9.99
CA TRP A 13 -2.78 -4.28 9.92
C TRP A 13 -2.49 -4.91 11.28
N ALA A 14 -3.06 -6.09 11.53
CA ALA A 14 -2.74 -6.87 12.72
C ALA A 14 -1.27 -7.33 12.68
N VAL A 15 -0.54 -7.17 13.79
CA VAL A 15 0.78 -7.80 13.93
C VAL A 15 0.58 -9.14 14.63
N GLN A 16 0.55 -10.19 13.81
CA GLN A 16 0.46 -11.57 14.29
C GLN A 16 1.76 -11.95 15.00
N HIS A 17 1.67 -12.84 15.99
CA HIS A 17 2.82 -13.32 16.79
C HIS A 17 3.55 -12.24 17.61
N ALA A 18 2.95 -11.06 17.77
CA ALA A 18 3.44 -10.09 18.74
C ALA A 18 3.32 -10.66 20.15
N VAL A 19 4.34 -10.45 20.96
CA VAL A 19 4.35 -10.84 22.37
C VAL A 19 4.27 -9.58 23.20
N VAL A 20 3.28 -9.52 24.09
CA VAL A 20 3.17 -8.47 25.11
C VAL A 20 3.66 -9.01 26.44
N THR A 21 4.69 -8.36 26.96
CA THR A 21 5.27 -8.65 28.27
C THR A 21 4.98 -7.48 29.20
N VAL A 22 4.43 -7.75 30.38
CA VAL A 22 4.23 -6.75 31.42
C VAL A 22 5.25 -6.99 32.53
N THR A 23 5.96 -5.93 32.89
CA THR A 23 6.94 -5.94 33.98
C THR A 23 6.51 -4.96 35.06
N ASP A 24 6.76 -5.30 36.32
CA ASP A 24 6.59 -4.36 37.44
C ASP A 24 7.74 -3.33 37.49
N MET A 25 7.69 -2.42 38.45
CA MET A 25 8.71 -1.37 38.62
C MET A 25 10.10 -1.90 39.04
N THR A 26 10.21 -3.18 39.41
CA THR A 26 11.49 -3.84 39.68
C THR A 26 12.08 -4.49 38.43
N GLY A 27 11.34 -4.48 37.31
CA GLY A 27 11.70 -5.16 36.07
C GLY A 27 11.30 -6.63 36.04
N THR A 28 10.58 -7.13 37.06
CA THR A 28 10.13 -8.52 37.11
C THR A 28 8.98 -8.72 36.15
N GLN A 29 9.06 -9.72 35.27
CA GLN A 29 7.95 -10.11 34.40
C GLN A 29 6.81 -10.68 35.25
N VAL A 30 5.66 -10.00 35.24
CA VAL A 30 4.46 -10.40 35.97
C VAL A 30 3.40 -11.01 35.05
N LEU A 31 3.47 -10.72 33.75
CA LEU A 31 2.54 -11.24 32.76
C LEU A 31 3.21 -11.31 31.38
N ARG A 32 2.84 -12.32 30.59
CA ARG A 32 3.21 -12.45 29.18
C ARG A 32 2.05 -13.06 28.41
N ALA A 33 1.73 -12.51 27.25
CA ALA A 33 0.70 -13.03 26.37
C ALA A 33 1.03 -12.76 24.90
N ASP A 34 0.69 -13.73 24.06
CA ASP A 34 0.83 -13.65 22.61
C ASP A 34 -0.41 -13.01 21.97
N ALA A 35 -0.20 -12.30 20.88
CA ALA A 35 -1.26 -11.77 20.05
C ALA A 35 -1.86 -12.87 19.17
N ASP A 36 -3.18 -12.84 19.03
CA ASP A 36 -3.90 -13.70 18.09
C ASP A 36 -3.74 -13.25 16.63
N GLU A 37 -4.40 -13.95 15.70
CA GLU A 37 -4.41 -13.65 14.27
C GLU A 37 -4.91 -12.23 13.93
N ASN A 38 -5.71 -11.64 14.81
CA ASN A 38 -6.25 -10.29 14.68
C ASN A 38 -5.38 -9.25 15.39
N GLY A 39 -4.23 -9.65 15.96
CA GLY A 39 -3.35 -8.80 16.75
C GLY A 39 -3.92 -8.44 18.12
N ALA A 40 -5.02 -9.09 18.56
CA ALA A 40 -5.58 -8.85 19.87
C ALA A 40 -4.84 -9.67 20.91
N VAL A 41 -4.59 -9.05 22.07
CA VAL A 41 -3.87 -9.68 23.17
C VAL A 41 -4.77 -9.65 24.39
N ARG A 42 -4.97 -10.84 24.97
CA ARG A 42 -5.77 -11.03 26.17
C ARG A 42 -5.03 -11.97 27.12
N ALA A 43 -5.02 -11.61 28.38
CA ALA A 43 -4.51 -12.47 29.43
C ALA A 43 -5.43 -12.41 30.64
N ASP A 44 -5.60 -13.54 31.31
CA ASP A 44 -6.38 -13.64 32.54
C ASP A 44 -5.52 -13.43 33.79
N GLY A 45 -6.20 -13.29 34.94
CA GLY A 45 -5.61 -12.91 36.22
C GLY A 45 -6.02 -11.51 36.70
N SER A 46 -5.30 -11.02 37.71
CA SER A 46 -5.35 -9.65 38.21
C SER A 46 -3.94 -9.22 38.63
N LEU A 47 -3.65 -7.92 38.49
CA LEU A 47 -2.40 -7.33 38.96
C LEU A 47 -2.70 -6.37 40.12
N PRO A 48 -1.80 -6.24 41.12
CA PRO A 48 -1.91 -5.19 42.12
C PRO A 48 -2.01 -3.80 41.49
N ALA A 49 -2.69 -2.87 42.17
CA ALA A 49 -2.73 -1.49 41.73
C ALA A 49 -1.31 -0.89 41.76
N GLY A 50 -0.91 -0.24 40.67
CA GLY A 50 0.46 0.27 40.53
C GLY A 50 0.84 0.59 39.08
N ALA A 51 2.07 1.05 38.91
CA ALA A 51 2.67 1.30 37.61
C ALA A 51 3.40 0.05 37.09
N TYR A 52 3.28 -0.18 35.79
CA TYR A 52 3.88 -1.30 35.07
C TYR A 52 4.48 -0.80 33.75
N THR A 53 5.43 -1.55 33.22
CA THR A 53 5.92 -1.34 31.85
C THR A 53 5.41 -2.45 30.96
N VAL A 54 4.70 -2.06 29.90
CA VAL A 54 4.24 -2.95 28.83
C VAL A 54 5.28 -2.89 27.71
N ILE A 55 5.88 -4.03 27.41
CA ILE A 55 6.87 -4.20 26.34
C ILE A 55 6.24 -5.10 25.29
N VAL A 56 6.26 -4.66 24.03
CA VAL A 56 5.75 -5.43 22.90
C VAL A 56 6.87 -5.70 21.92
N THR A 57 7.05 -6.97 21.60
CA THR A 57 8.06 -7.44 20.65
C THR A 57 7.41 -8.30 19.58
N ALA A 58 7.83 -8.15 18.34
CA ALA A 58 7.48 -9.05 17.25
C ALA A 58 8.68 -9.18 16.32
N VAL A 59 8.88 -10.35 15.73
CA VAL A 59 9.97 -10.55 14.75
C VAL A 59 9.77 -9.58 13.57
N GLY A 60 10.83 -8.86 13.20
CA GLY A 60 10.78 -7.83 12.15
C GLY A 60 10.24 -6.47 12.61
N TYR A 61 9.92 -6.29 13.90
CA TYR A 61 9.40 -5.04 14.45
C TYR A 61 10.24 -4.50 15.59
N ALA A 62 10.46 -3.18 15.58
CA ALA A 62 11.15 -2.49 16.64
C ALA A 62 10.33 -2.65 17.93
N PRO A 63 10.97 -3.00 19.05
CA PRO A 63 10.26 -3.17 20.31
C PRO A 63 9.62 -1.84 20.73
N ALA A 64 8.35 -1.90 21.12
CA ALA A 64 7.65 -0.76 21.71
C ALA A 64 7.54 -0.97 23.22
N ALA A 65 7.74 0.08 24.00
CA ALA A 65 7.53 0.07 25.44
C ALA A 65 6.68 1.26 25.86
N SER A 66 5.73 1.04 26.77
CA SER A 66 4.92 2.09 27.36
C SER A 66 4.63 1.81 28.83
N THR A 67 4.40 2.87 29.59
CA THR A 67 3.94 2.74 30.97
C THR A 67 2.43 2.51 30.98
N ALA A 68 1.97 1.56 31.80
CA ALA A 68 0.57 1.32 32.08
C ALA A 68 0.29 1.43 33.59
N LEU A 69 -0.89 1.96 33.92
CA LEU A 69 -1.37 2.05 35.29
C LEU A 69 -2.46 1.02 35.53
N VAL A 70 -2.29 0.18 36.55
CA VAL A 70 -3.32 -0.70 37.08
C VAL A 70 -4.05 0.03 38.20
N THR A 71 -5.37 0.14 38.06
CA THR A 71 -6.24 0.68 39.11
C THR A 71 -6.73 -0.43 40.03
N ALA A 72 -7.54 -0.12 41.04
CA ALA A 72 -8.10 -1.11 41.96
C ALA A 72 -8.90 -2.25 41.29
N SER A 73 -9.28 -2.11 40.01
CA SER A 73 -9.89 -3.17 39.22
C SER A 73 -8.93 -4.32 38.88
N GLY A 74 -7.61 -4.12 39.02
CA GLY A 74 -6.59 -5.10 38.67
C GLY A 74 -6.38 -5.30 37.17
N LEU A 75 -6.90 -4.39 36.35
CA LEU A 75 -6.89 -4.45 34.88
C LEU A 75 -5.85 -3.51 34.28
N ILE A 76 -5.13 -4.00 33.26
CA ILE A 76 -4.34 -3.20 32.31
C ILE A 76 -5.11 -3.11 30.99
N SER A 77 -5.47 -1.88 30.61
CA SER A 77 -5.87 -1.58 29.23
C SER A 77 -4.73 -0.84 28.54
N ALA A 78 -3.90 -1.57 27.80
CA ALA A 78 -2.78 -0.99 27.07
C ALA A 78 -3.20 -0.34 25.73
N GLY A 79 -4.49 -0.46 25.36
CA GLY A 79 -5.05 0.17 24.17
C GLY A 79 -4.48 -0.40 22.87
N GLN A 80 -4.41 0.45 21.83
CA GLN A 80 -3.76 0.11 20.57
C GLN A 80 -2.27 0.45 20.65
N ILE A 81 -1.42 -0.54 20.38
CA ILE A 81 0.02 -0.43 20.37
C ILE A 81 0.47 -0.56 18.91
N VAL A 82 1.09 0.48 18.36
CA VAL A 82 1.59 0.48 16.99
C VAL A 82 3.06 0.09 16.99
N LEU A 83 3.41 -0.98 16.29
CA LEU A 83 4.79 -1.39 16.08
C LEU A 83 5.32 -0.83 14.76
N ALA A 84 6.49 -0.21 14.81
CA ALA A 84 7.29 0.11 13.64
C ALA A 84 8.17 -1.10 13.27
N ARG A 85 8.55 -1.26 12.00
CA ARG A 85 9.50 -2.32 11.60
C ARG A 85 10.91 -2.05 12.15
N GLN A 86 11.63 -3.10 12.58
CA GLN A 86 12.99 -2.96 13.13
C GLN A 86 14.02 -2.91 12.00
N GLY A 87 15.09 -2.12 12.18
CA GLY A 87 16.28 -2.16 11.30
C GLY A 87 16.26 -1.20 10.11
N GLY A 88 15.30 -0.27 10.08
CA GLY A 88 14.99 0.43 8.84
C GLY A 88 14.33 -0.52 7.86
N VAL A 89 14.25 -0.11 6.61
CA VAL A 89 13.78 -0.98 5.54
C VAL A 89 14.97 -1.75 4.99
N GLU A 90 15.01 -3.07 5.19
CA GLU A 90 15.83 -3.92 4.35
C GLU A 90 15.25 -3.84 2.93
N LEU A 91 15.94 -3.05 2.10
CA LEU A 91 15.53 -2.80 0.73
C LEU A 91 15.64 -4.09 -0.09
N PRO A 92 14.84 -4.23 -1.15
CA PRO A 92 14.99 -5.34 -2.08
C PRO A 92 16.45 -5.42 -2.57
N PRO A 93 17.01 -6.64 -2.69
CA PRO A 93 18.31 -6.82 -3.32
C PRO A 93 18.38 -6.14 -4.70
N PRO A 94 19.53 -5.54 -5.07
CA PRO A 94 19.74 -5.02 -6.41
C PRO A 94 19.53 -6.07 -7.51
N GLY A 95 19.15 -5.60 -8.69
CA GLY A 95 18.92 -6.38 -9.89
C GLY A 95 17.51 -6.22 -10.45
N ALA A 96 17.18 -7.09 -11.40
CA ALA A 96 15.89 -7.11 -12.08
C ALA A 96 14.81 -7.77 -11.23
N TRP A 97 13.61 -7.21 -11.32
CA TRP A 97 12.38 -7.71 -10.71
C TRP A 97 11.26 -7.63 -11.72
N SER A 98 10.47 -8.69 -11.80
CA SER A 98 9.30 -8.79 -12.66
C SER A 98 8.04 -8.56 -11.86
N LEU A 99 7.21 -7.61 -12.31
CA LEU A 99 5.88 -7.40 -11.74
C LEU A 99 5.06 -8.67 -11.90
N ASP A 100 4.34 -9.06 -10.85
CA ASP A 100 3.43 -10.20 -10.82
C ASP A 100 1.97 -9.71 -10.93
N PRO A 101 1.34 -9.78 -12.12
CA PRO A 101 -0.02 -9.26 -12.31
C PRO A 101 -1.06 -10.03 -11.50
N ALA A 102 -0.83 -11.30 -11.18
CA ALA A 102 -1.78 -12.14 -10.46
C ALA A 102 -1.93 -11.73 -8.98
N HIS A 103 -0.90 -11.08 -8.41
CA HIS A 103 -0.87 -10.61 -7.03
C HIS A 103 -0.76 -9.09 -6.92
N SER A 104 -1.09 -8.39 -8.00
CA SER A 104 -1.03 -6.93 -8.09
C SER A 104 -2.39 -6.35 -8.50
N SER A 105 -2.57 -5.05 -8.26
CA SER A 105 -3.74 -4.30 -8.70
C SER A 105 -3.36 -2.90 -9.19
N VAL A 106 -4.09 -2.45 -10.21
CA VAL A 106 -4.01 -1.08 -10.76
C VAL A 106 -5.43 -0.52 -10.74
N ALA A 107 -5.71 0.34 -9.77
CA ALA A 107 -7.03 0.92 -9.55
C ALA A 107 -7.04 2.43 -9.78
N ALA A 108 -8.19 2.92 -10.24
CA ALA A 108 -8.48 4.34 -10.38
C ALA A 108 -9.85 4.66 -9.80
N VAL A 109 -9.96 5.78 -9.10
CA VAL A 109 -11.20 6.26 -8.49
C VAL A 109 -11.48 7.67 -8.99
N ALA A 110 -12.66 7.86 -9.57
CA ALA A 110 -13.18 9.16 -10.00
C ALA A 110 -14.38 9.54 -9.14
N GLN A 111 -14.55 10.84 -8.84
CA GLN A 111 -15.78 11.33 -8.22
C GLN A 111 -16.83 11.63 -9.29
N HIS A 112 -18.07 11.21 -9.07
CA HIS A 112 -19.24 11.55 -9.87
C HIS A 112 -20.08 12.58 -9.10
N LEU A 113 -20.23 13.76 -9.68
CA LEU A 113 -20.89 14.94 -9.07
C LEU A 113 -20.35 15.34 -7.68
N GLY A 114 -19.17 14.85 -7.26
CA GLY A 114 -18.64 15.04 -5.91
C GLY A 114 -19.43 14.35 -4.80
N ILE A 115 -20.36 13.44 -5.15
CA ILE A 115 -21.26 12.76 -4.21
C ILE A 115 -20.95 11.26 -4.14
N SER A 116 -20.64 10.63 -5.28
CA SER A 116 -20.38 9.20 -5.36
C SER A 116 -19.07 8.88 -6.07
N SER A 117 -18.44 7.76 -5.68
CA SER A 117 -17.20 7.28 -6.30
C SER A 117 -17.49 6.28 -7.41
N VAL A 118 -16.81 6.44 -8.54
CA VAL A 118 -16.69 5.44 -9.60
C VAL A 118 -15.34 4.77 -9.47
N HIS A 119 -15.34 3.46 -9.25
CA HIS A 119 -14.15 2.64 -9.16
C HIS A 119 -13.91 1.94 -10.50
N GLY A 120 -12.69 2.02 -10.99
CA GLY A 120 -12.21 1.27 -12.14
C GLY A 120 -10.91 0.56 -11.81
N ARG A 121 -10.62 -0.50 -12.53
CA ARG A 121 -9.35 -1.23 -12.47
C ARG A 121 -8.94 -1.66 -13.87
N PHE A 122 -7.64 -1.85 -14.07
CA PHE A 122 -7.12 -2.50 -15.27
C PHE A 122 -6.77 -3.95 -14.96
N THR A 123 -7.16 -4.87 -15.84
CA THR A 123 -6.96 -6.31 -15.63
C THR A 123 -5.80 -6.89 -16.42
N GLU A 124 -5.23 -6.13 -17.34
CA GLU A 124 -4.08 -6.54 -18.14
C GLU A 124 -2.98 -5.50 -17.97
N PHE A 125 -1.91 -5.88 -17.29
CA PHE A 125 -0.76 -5.03 -17.05
C PHE A 125 0.46 -5.89 -16.72
N GLY A 126 1.62 -5.27 -16.86
CA GLY A 126 2.91 -5.87 -16.53
C GLY A 126 3.96 -4.80 -16.37
N GLY A 127 5.14 -5.19 -15.91
CA GLY A 127 6.24 -4.26 -15.77
C GLY A 127 7.51 -4.90 -15.25
N ARG A 128 8.59 -4.16 -15.36
CA ARG A 128 9.91 -4.48 -14.85
C ARG A 128 10.35 -3.40 -13.89
N ILE A 129 10.96 -3.82 -12.80
CA ILE A 129 11.58 -2.95 -11.81
C ILE A 129 13.07 -3.31 -11.79
N GLU A 130 13.93 -2.32 -12.00
CA GLU A 130 15.37 -2.47 -11.82
C GLU A 130 15.74 -1.78 -10.51
N ILE A 131 16.16 -2.57 -9.53
CA ILE A 131 16.65 -2.06 -8.26
C ILE A 131 18.16 -1.85 -8.39
N ALA A 132 18.60 -0.60 -8.34
CA ALA A 132 20.03 -0.27 -8.37
C ALA A 132 20.64 -0.36 -6.95
N GLU A 133 21.96 -0.52 -6.88
CA GLU A 133 22.70 -0.43 -5.60
C GLU A 133 22.46 0.91 -4.89
N ASP A 134 22.37 1.99 -5.68
CA ASP A 134 21.87 3.28 -5.23
C ASP A 134 20.39 3.38 -5.59
N ILE A 135 19.53 3.29 -4.59
CA ILE A 135 18.07 3.22 -4.77
C ILE A 135 17.50 4.42 -5.55
N ALA A 136 18.16 5.59 -5.49
CA ALA A 136 17.72 6.78 -6.24
C ALA A 136 17.83 6.59 -7.76
N ARG A 137 18.68 5.64 -8.20
CA ARG A 137 18.89 5.26 -9.60
C ARG A 137 18.05 4.06 -10.05
N SER A 138 17.21 3.50 -9.19
CA SER A 138 16.28 2.45 -9.58
C SER A 138 15.28 2.93 -10.64
N ARG A 139 14.75 2.00 -11.42
CA ARG A 139 13.86 2.27 -12.57
C ARG A 139 12.64 1.37 -12.55
N VAL A 140 11.53 1.87 -13.08
CA VAL A 140 10.27 1.15 -13.28
C VAL A 140 9.82 1.42 -14.70
N ASP A 141 9.55 0.35 -15.43
CA ASP A 141 8.93 0.38 -16.75
C ASP A 141 7.66 -0.49 -16.67
N ALA A 142 6.49 0.12 -16.87
CA ALA A 142 5.21 -0.57 -16.79
C ALA A 142 4.36 -0.30 -18.03
N VAL A 143 3.56 -1.30 -18.40
CA VAL A 143 2.60 -1.25 -19.51
C VAL A 143 1.26 -1.77 -19.01
N ILE A 144 0.20 -1.06 -19.36
CA ILE A 144 -1.18 -1.42 -19.05
C ILE A 144 -1.95 -1.48 -20.37
N GLY A 145 -2.66 -2.58 -20.62
CA GLY A 145 -3.58 -2.70 -21.75
C GLY A 145 -4.79 -1.81 -21.52
N ALA A 146 -4.94 -0.74 -22.30
CA ALA A 146 -5.99 0.26 -22.09
C ALA A 146 -7.41 -0.31 -22.23
N ALA A 147 -7.58 -1.32 -23.09
CA ALA A 147 -8.85 -2.02 -23.27
C ALA A 147 -9.28 -2.85 -22.05
N SER A 148 -8.37 -3.12 -21.10
CA SER A 148 -8.65 -3.93 -19.91
C SER A 148 -9.35 -3.18 -18.78
N ILE A 149 -9.74 -1.92 -19.00
CA ILE A 149 -10.53 -1.15 -18.05
C ILE A 149 -11.85 -1.87 -17.73
N ASP A 150 -12.08 -2.08 -16.43
CA ASP A 150 -13.29 -2.67 -15.87
C ASP A 150 -13.78 -1.83 -14.70
N THR A 151 -15.03 -1.39 -14.80
CA THR A 151 -15.73 -0.64 -13.75
C THR A 151 -16.93 -1.42 -13.20
N GLY A 152 -17.08 -2.69 -13.57
CA GLY A 152 -18.25 -3.52 -13.29
C GLY A 152 -19.49 -3.13 -14.11
N ASN A 153 -19.35 -2.29 -15.13
CA ASN A 153 -20.46 -1.85 -15.99
C ASN A 153 -20.04 -1.81 -17.46
N GLY A 154 -20.42 -2.84 -18.22
CA GLY A 154 -19.98 -3.00 -19.61
C GLY A 154 -20.35 -1.84 -20.56
N MET A 155 -21.44 -1.10 -20.31
CA MET A 155 -21.77 0.09 -21.11
C MET A 155 -20.79 1.23 -20.84
N ARG A 156 -20.45 1.46 -19.57
CA ARG A 156 -19.45 2.45 -19.18
C ARG A 156 -18.06 2.05 -19.65
N ASP A 157 -17.69 0.78 -19.53
CA ASP A 157 -16.38 0.28 -19.98
C ASP A 157 -16.23 0.45 -21.49
N LYS A 158 -17.29 0.14 -22.26
CA LYS A 158 -17.32 0.42 -23.71
C LYS A 158 -17.13 1.91 -24.02
N HIS A 159 -17.72 2.79 -23.24
CA HIS A 159 -17.56 4.24 -23.42
C HIS A 159 -16.16 4.73 -23.03
N LEU A 160 -15.59 4.23 -21.92
CA LEU A 160 -14.22 4.56 -21.51
C LEU A 160 -13.18 4.12 -22.54
N ARG A 161 -13.47 3.07 -23.32
CA ARG A 161 -12.60 2.61 -24.42
C ARG A 161 -12.74 3.44 -25.71
N SER A 162 -13.78 4.27 -25.83
CA SER A 162 -14.06 5.03 -27.05
C SER A 162 -13.08 6.20 -27.25
N PRO A 163 -13.10 6.84 -28.43
CA PRO A 163 -12.34 8.08 -28.69
C PRO A 163 -12.67 9.27 -27.78
N ASP A 164 -13.74 9.20 -27.00
CA ASP A 164 -14.08 10.24 -26.03
C ASP A 164 -13.19 10.18 -24.76
N PHE A 165 -12.53 9.03 -24.53
CA PHE A 165 -11.70 8.75 -23.37
C PHE A 165 -10.36 8.11 -23.75
N LEU A 166 -10.22 6.78 -23.66
CA LEU A 166 -8.92 6.11 -23.84
C LEU A 166 -8.54 5.91 -25.31
N ASP A 167 -9.51 5.94 -26.23
CA ASP A 167 -9.32 5.70 -27.67
C ASP A 167 -8.45 4.45 -27.93
N VAL A 168 -8.85 3.31 -27.37
CA VAL A 168 -7.99 2.11 -27.25
C VAL A 168 -7.60 1.50 -28.60
N GLU A 169 -8.36 1.80 -29.65
CA GLU A 169 -8.02 1.38 -31.02
C GLU A 169 -6.79 2.14 -31.55
N ARG A 170 -6.60 3.39 -31.13
CA ARG A 170 -5.45 4.24 -31.53
C ARG A 170 -4.34 4.23 -30.51
N PHE A 171 -4.67 4.09 -29.23
CA PHE A 171 -3.73 4.06 -28.11
C PHE A 171 -4.00 2.82 -27.23
N PRO A 172 -3.58 1.63 -27.69
CA PRO A 172 -3.89 0.37 -26.99
C PRO A 172 -3.17 0.22 -25.64
N GLU A 173 -2.11 0.99 -25.40
CA GLU A 173 -1.28 0.90 -24.22
C GLU A 173 -1.24 2.23 -23.45
N ILE A 174 -1.26 2.11 -22.12
CA ILE A 174 -0.83 3.15 -21.18
C ILE A 174 0.55 2.73 -20.68
N THR A 175 1.53 3.62 -20.70
CA THR A 175 2.90 3.29 -20.27
C THR A 175 3.38 4.24 -19.19
N TYR A 176 4.13 3.71 -18.22
CA TYR A 176 4.82 4.49 -17.20
C TYR A 176 6.31 4.17 -17.23
N ARG A 177 7.14 5.20 -17.33
CA ARG A 177 8.60 5.06 -17.29
C ARG A 177 9.19 6.00 -16.26
N SER A 178 9.86 5.45 -15.25
CA SER A 178 10.47 6.27 -14.21
C SER A 178 11.86 6.78 -14.60
N SER A 179 12.27 7.85 -13.95
CA SER A 179 13.55 8.54 -14.12
C SER A 179 14.40 8.53 -12.85
N GLY A 180 13.84 8.11 -11.72
CA GLY A 180 14.54 7.99 -10.44
C GLY A 180 13.59 8.07 -9.25
N LEU A 181 14.17 7.95 -8.06
CA LEU A 181 13.45 8.01 -6.80
C LEU A 181 14.07 9.06 -5.88
N THR A 182 13.24 9.76 -5.12
CA THR A 182 13.69 10.61 -4.01
C THR A 182 13.18 10.06 -2.67
N PRO A 183 14.01 10.01 -1.61
CA PRO A 183 13.56 9.55 -0.30
C PRO A 183 12.46 10.46 0.27
N ALA A 184 11.38 9.86 0.75
CA ALA A 184 10.26 10.54 1.41
C ALA A 184 10.01 10.04 2.85
N GLY A 185 10.82 9.07 3.31
CA GLY A 185 10.74 8.48 4.64
C GLY A 185 11.57 7.20 4.74
N PRO A 186 11.54 6.48 5.88
CA PRO A 186 12.30 5.25 6.07
C PRO A 186 11.92 4.13 5.09
N ASP A 187 10.65 4.08 4.70
CA ASP A 187 10.01 3.10 3.83
C ASP A 187 9.25 3.75 2.67
N ARG A 188 9.57 5.02 2.38
CA ARG A 188 8.82 5.86 1.44
C ARG A 188 9.73 6.53 0.44
N TRP A 189 9.27 6.60 -0.80
CA TRP A 189 9.93 7.30 -1.88
C TRP A 189 8.92 7.99 -2.77
N THR A 190 9.32 9.08 -3.40
CA THR A 190 8.63 9.58 -4.59
C THR A 190 9.31 8.97 -5.81
N VAL A 191 8.56 8.21 -6.62
CA VAL A 191 9.03 7.71 -7.92
C VAL A 191 8.68 8.75 -8.97
N HIS A 192 9.71 9.35 -9.55
CA HIS A 192 9.53 10.34 -10.62
C HIS A 192 9.43 9.64 -11.95
N GLY A 193 8.41 9.95 -12.76
CA GLY A 193 8.26 9.30 -14.05
C GLY A 193 7.35 10.02 -15.01
N GLU A 194 7.25 9.46 -16.21
CA GLU A 194 6.38 9.92 -17.27
C GLU A 194 5.28 8.89 -17.52
N LEU A 195 4.03 9.33 -17.42
CA LEU A 195 2.85 8.57 -17.81
C LEU A 195 2.46 8.99 -19.23
N SER A 196 2.39 8.01 -20.15
CA SER A 196 1.84 8.19 -21.48
C SER A 196 0.47 7.52 -21.56
N MET A 197 -0.56 8.30 -21.87
CA MET A 197 -1.95 7.86 -21.96
C MET A 197 -2.69 8.69 -23.01
N HIS A 198 -3.49 8.03 -23.85
CA HIS A 198 -4.28 8.69 -24.91
C HIS A 198 -3.44 9.62 -25.82
N GLY A 199 -2.24 9.16 -26.18
CA GLY A 199 -1.31 9.90 -27.05
C GLY A 199 -0.61 11.09 -26.40
N VAL A 200 -0.81 11.34 -25.10
CA VAL A 200 -0.18 12.44 -24.36
C VAL A 200 0.74 11.88 -23.27
N ALA A 201 1.96 12.40 -23.21
CA ALA A 201 2.94 12.09 -22.17
C ALA A 201 3.00 13.23 -21.14
N ARG A 202 2.95 12.90 -19.85
CA ARG A 202 3.00 13.86 -18.74
C ARG A 202 3.89 13.35 -17.60
N PRO A 203 4.66 14.23 -16.95
CA PRO A 203 5.29 13.90 -15.68
C PRO A 203 4.23 13.55 -14.62
N VAL A 204 4.38 12.39 -14.00
CA VAL A 204 3.52 11.90 -12.91
C VAL A 204 4.43 11.25 -11.87
N ASP A 205 4.40 11.83 -10.68
CA ASP A 205 5.09 11.27 -9.52
C ASP A 205 4.18 10.26 -8.81
N LEU A 206 4.74 9.13 -8.41
CA LEU A 206 4.07 8.14 -7.55
C LEU A 206 4.59 8.27 -6.13
N ASP A 207 3.70 8.40 -5.15
CA ASP A 207 4.03 8.29 -3.73
C ASP A 207 4.08 6.81 -3.34
N LEU A 208 5.29 6.28 -3.19
CA LEU A 208 5.57 4.86 -2.98
C LEU A 208 5.81 4.55 -1.50
N SER A 209 5.23 3.44 -1.05
CA SER A 209 5.52 2.76 0.20
C SER A 209 6.05 1.36 -0.10
N TYR A 210 7.22 1.02 0.44
CA TYR A 210 7.73 -0.33 0.38
C TYR A 210 7.23 -1.15 1.56
N LEU A 211 6.58 -2.27 1.25
CA LEU A 211 5.91 -3.11 2.23
C LEU A 211 6.74 -4.33 2.63
N GLY A 212 8.01 -4.41 2.21
CA GLY A 212 8.94 -5.49 2.58
C GLY A 212 9.18 -6.52 1.50
N THR A 213 10.12 -7.41 1.78
CA THR A 213 10.43 -8.62 1.02
C THR A 213 10.20 -9.87 1.84
N GLY A 214 9.96 -10.98 1.17
CA GLY A 214 9.87 -12.30 1.77
C GLY A 214 10.20 -13.40 0.76
N PRO A 215 10.38 -14.65 1.23
CA PRO A 215 10.55 -15.80 0.34
C PRO A 215 9.31 -15.97 -0.54
N ASP A 216 9.52 -16.22 -1.82
CA ASP A 216 8.45 -16.55 -2.75
C ASP A 216 8.09 -18.05 -2.68
N PRO A 217 6.80 -18.44 -2.61
CA PRO A 217 6.40 -19.85 -2.55
C PRO A 217 6.86 -20.71 -3.73
N TRP A 218 7.12 -20.10 -4.89
CA TRP A 218 7.60 -20.76 -6.11
C TRP A 218 9.11 -20.66 -6.29
N GLY A 219 9.82 -20.08 -5.32
CA GLY A 219 11.27 -19.92 -5.29
C GLY A 219 11.74 -18.49 -5.55
N GLY A 220 12.82 -18.09 -4.88
CA GLY A 220 13.36 -16.73 -4.96
C GLY A 220 12.76 -15.79 -3.92
N ILE A 221 12.80 -14.49 -4.21
CA ILE A 221 12.37 -13.42 -3.31
C ILE A 221 11.24 -12.64 -3.97
N ARG A 222 10.26 -12.24 -3.17
CA ARG A 222 9.15 -11.38 -3.54
C ARG A 222 9.22 -10.08 -2.76
N ALA A 223 8.92 -8.97 -3.43
CA ALA A 223 8.78 -7.65 -2.83
C ALA A 223 7.34 -7.14 -3.00
N ALA A 224 6.86 -6.37 -2.03
CA ALA A 224 5.55 -5.74 -2.07
C ALA A 224 5.68 -4.21 -1.96
N PHE A 225 4.85 -3.51 -2.72
CA PHE A 225 4.83 -2.06 -2.80
C PHE A 225 3.39 -1.56 -2.85
N HIS A 226 3.15 -0.40 -2.26
CA HIS A 226 1.94 0.37 -2.44
C HIS A 226 2.30 1.73 -3.03
N ALA A 227 1.55 2.21 -4.02
CA ALA A 227 1.80 3.52 -4.60
C ALA A 227 0.49 4.26 -4.93
N THR A 228 0.53 5.59 -4.81
CA THR A 228 -0.62 6.44 -5.15
C THR A 228 -0.19 7.61 -6.03
N ALA A 229 -1.15 8.12 -6.81
CA ALA A 229 -1.01 9.36 -7.55
C ALA A 229 -2.38 10.04 -7.71
N GLU A 230 -2.36 11.34 -7.95
CA GLU A 230 -3.53 12.10 -8.38
C GLU A 230 -3.31 12.61 -9.79
N LEU A 231 -4.25 12.31 -10.69
CA LEU A 231 -4.20 12.70 -12.09
C LEU A 231 -5.38 13.62 -12.42
N ARG A 232 -5.23 14.42 -13.48
CA ARG A 232 -6.35 15.12 -14.10
C ARG A 232 -6.54 14.62 -15.52
N ARG A 233 -7.74 14.17 -15.85
CA ARG A 233 -8.03 13.62 -17.19
C ARG A 233 -7.82 14.63 -18.33
N ASP A 234 -8.01 15.92 -18.05
CA ASP A 234 -7.82 17.01 -19.02
C ASP A 234 -6.35 17.12 -19.45
N ASP A 235 -5.39 16.75 -18.58
CA ASP A 235 -3.96 16.77 -18.89
C ASP A 235 -3.57 15.77 -19.99
N PHE A 236 -4.44 14.76 -20.22
CA PHE A 236 -4.31 13.69 -21.20
C PHE A 236 -5.32 13.82 -22.35
N ALA A 237 -5.84 15.04 -22.58
CA ALA A 237 -6.79 15.37 -23.64
C ALA A 237 -8.14 14.62 -23.58
N MET A 238 -8.48 14.02 -22.44
CA MET A 238 -9.78 13.38 -22.20
C MET A 238 -10.79 14.41 -21.71
N ASN A 239 -11.23 15.29 -22.61
CA ASN A 239 -12.04 16.47 -22.28
C ASN A 239 -13.56 16.21 -22.30
N TYR A 240 -14.00 14.94 -22.34
CA TYR A 240 -15.41 14.62 -22.40
C TYR A 240 -16.18 15.25 -21.23
N ASN A 241 -17.13 16.12 -21.55
CA ASN A 241 -18.01 16.74 -20.58
C ASN A 241 -19.43 16.58 -21.11
N GLN A 242 -20.20 15.66 -20.52
CA GLN A 242 -21.64 15.66 -20.68
C GLN A 242 -22.18 16.86 -19.89
N VAL A 243 -22.18 18.03 -20.53
CA VAL A 243 -22.79 19.24 -19.96
C VAL A 243 -24.30 19.01 -19.93
N ILE A 244 -24.83 18.56 -18.79
CA ILE A 244 -26.27 18.62 -18.55
C ILE A 244 -26.58 20.03 -18.05
N GLN A 245 -27.31 20.79 -18.89
CA GLN A 245 -28.22 21.92 -18.69
C GLN A 245 -28.22 22.79 -17.40
N ALA A 246 -27.23 22.74 -16.52
CA ALA A 246 -27.18 23.43 -15.22
C ALA A 246 -25.77 23.85 -14.77
N GLY A 247 -24.73 23.71 -15.60
CA GLY A 247 -23.37 24.21 -15.29
C GLY A 247 -22.57 23.37 -14.29
N ILE A 248 -22.96 22.11 -14.04
CA ILE A 248 -22.24 21.18 -13.17
C ILE A 248 -21.62 20.09 -14.04
N SER A 249 -20.30 19.87 -13.93
CA SER A 249 -19.64 18.72 -14.57
C SER A 249 -20.18 17.43 -13.96
N ALA A 250 -20.70 16.52 -14.79
CA ALA A 250 -21.25 15.24 -14.34
C ALA A 250 -20.19 14.34 -13.67
N ILE A 251 -18.93 14.48 -14.07
CA ILE A 251 -17.80 13.65 -13.60
C ILE A 251 -16.66 14.59 -13.21
N GLY A 252 -16.08 14.36 -12.02
CA GLY A 252 -14.88 15.03 -11.55
C GLY A 252 -13.71 14.83 -12.51
N THR A 253 -12.87 15.83 -12.64
CA THR A 253 -11.70 15.79 -13.52
C THR A 253 -10.49 15.11 -12.87
N THR A 254 -10.51 15.03 -11.54
CA THR A 254 -9.50 14.36 -10.72
C THR A 254 -9.74 12.85 -10.66
N LEU A 255 -8.66 12.09 -10.85
CA LEU A 255 -8.58 10.65 -10.72
C LEU A 255 -7.55 10.34 -9.63
N ARG A 256 -7.93 9.55 -8.63
CA ARG A 256 -6.97 8.98 -7.68
C ARG A 256 -6.56 7.61 -8.18
N VAL A 257 -5.26 7.40 -8.37
CA VAL A 257 -4.66 6.11 -8.73
C VAL A 257 -4.15 5.45 -7.45
N GLU A 258 -4.40 4.16 -7.35
CA GLU A 258 -3.98 3.30 -6.24
C GLU A 258 -3.41 2.01 -6.82
N LEU A 259 -2.17 1.70 -6.43
CA LEU A 259 -1.39 0.58 -6.94
C LEU A 259 -0.98 -0.28 -5.75
N ASP A 260 -1.32 -1.57 -5.81
CA ASP A 260 -0.77 -2.57 -4.91
C ASP A 260 0.02 -3.54 -5.76
N ILE A 261 1.35 -3.51 -5.67
CA ILE A 261 2.24 -4.21 -6.58
C ILE A 261 3.04 -5.25 -5.83
N GLN A 262 3.07 -6.47 -6.35
CA GLN A 262 4.05 -7.47 -6.00
C GLN A 262 4.97 -7.73 -7.17
N ALA A 263 6.26 -7.93 -6.88
CA ALA A 263 7.26 -8.27 -7.87
C ALA A 263 8.13 -9.42 -7.37
N VAL A 264 8.55 -10.29 -8.28
CA VAL A 264 9.45 -11.42 -8.00
C VAL A 264 10.82 -11.09 -8.58
N GLN A 265 11.87 -11.45 -7.86
CA GLN A 265 13.25 -11.25 -8.31
C GLN A 265 13.53 -12.07 -9.58
N GLY A 266 14.10 -11.43 -10.59
CA GLY A 266 14.42 -12.01 -11.90
C GLY A 266 13.69 -11.34 -13.06
N ASP A 267 14.09 -11.71 -14.28
CA ASP A 267 13.54 -11.18 -15.53
C ASP A 267 12.24 -11.86 -15.98
N VAL A 268 11.85 -12.95 -15.32
CA VAL A 268 10.62 -13.70 -15.61
C VAL A 268 9.94 -14.13 -14.32
N LEU A 269 8.61 -14.23 -14.37
CA LEU A 269 7.85 -14.83 -13.27
C LEU A 269 8.14 -16.33 -13.21
N PRO A 270 8.25 -16.92 -12.00
CA PRO A 270 8.34 -18.36 -11.85
C PRO A 270 7.09 -19.04 -12.41
N SER A 271 7.29 -20.17 -13.07
CA SER A 271 6.27 -20.99 -13.74
C SER A 271 5.53 -21.91 -12.78
#